data_AF-A0A7R9Z6D5-F1
#
_entry.id   AF-A0A7R9Z6D5-F1
#
_cell.length_a   1.000
_cell.length_b   1.000
_cell.length_c   1.000
_cell.angle_alpha   90.00
_cell.angle_beta   90.00
_cell.angle_gamma   90.00
#
_symmetry.space_group_name_H-M   'P 1'
#
loop_
_entity.id
_entity.type
_entity.pdbx_description
1 polymer ?
#
loop_
_entity_poly.entity_id
_entity_poly.type
_entity_poly.pdbx_seq_one_letter_code
_entity_poly.pdbx_strand_id
1 'polypeptide(L)'
;VDQEAALALLAANKEAARKLGPGKRLPLHMAADARIRADGVVKALLLEYPDGAQAFDGSGSLPLHLAAENRAQPAEVTLALLAAFRDGAEREDGRGRVALYYAASSDAPDDVVMA
;
A
#
# COMPACT_ATOMS: atom_id res chain seq x y z
N VAL A 1 7.51 -13.09 10.43
CA VAL A 1 7.72 -11.95 11.35
C VAL A 1 6.35 -11.55 11.83
N ASP A 2 6.09 -11.57 13.13
CA ASP A 2 4.81 -11.12 13.67
C ASP A 2 4.71 -9.59 13.52
N GLN A 3 3.50 -9.06 13.30
CA GLN A 3 3.26 -7.62 13.20
C GLN A 3 3.73 -6.88 14.47
N GLU A 4 3.78 -7.56 15.62
CA GLU A 4 4.25 -7.01 16.89
C GLU A 4 5.64 -6.39 16.81
N ALA A 5 6.60 -7.05 16.16
CA ALA A 5 7.96 -6.52 16.05
C ALA A 5 7.99 -5.22 15.24
N ALA A 6 7.22 -5.15 14.15
CA ALA A 6 7.10 -3.94 13.34
C ALA A 6 6.44 -2.79 14.13
N LEU A 7 5.41 -3.10 14.91
CA LEU A 7 4.73 -2.12 15.76
C LEU A 7 5.64 -1.62 16.89
N ALA A 8 6.40 -2.51 17.54
CA ALA A 8 7.36 -2.14 18.58
C ALA A 8 8.46 -1.22 18.04
N LEU A 9 8.98 -1.51 16.84
CA LEU A 9 9.97 -0.66 16.18
C LEU A 9 9.40 0.72 15.82
N LEU A 10 8.16 0.77 15.32
CA LEU A 10 7.50 2.05 15.04
C LEU A 10 7.24 2.86 16.31
N ALA A 11 6.82 2.20 17.40
CA ALA A 11 6.62 2.86 18.69
C ALA A 11 7.92 3.44 19.25
N ALA A 12 9.05 2.74 19.07
CA ALA A 12 10.37 3.21 19.49
C ALA A 12 10.89 4.37 18.61
N ASN A 13 10.47 4.46 17.34
CA ASN A 13 10.87 5.52 16.43
C ASN A 13 9.77 5.85 15.40
N LYS A 14 8.89 6.78 15.75
CA LYS A 14 7.76 7.21 14.91
C LYS A 14 8.19 7.85 13.60
N GLU A 15 9.30 8.59 13.59
CA GLU A 15 9.84 9.22 12.38
C GLU A 15 10.30 8.20 11.33
N ALA A 16 10.51 6.93 11.71
CA ALA A 16 10.79 5.86 10.76
C ALA A 16 9.65 5.68 9.74
N ALA A 17 8.40 6.04 10.08
CA ALA A 17 7.26 5.99 9.16
C ALA A 17 7.47 6.84 7.88
N ARG A 18 8.31 7.86 7.96
CA ARG A 18 8.63 8.78 6.85
C ARG A 18 9.91 8.42 6.11
N LYS A 19 10.68 7.44 6.62
CA LYS A 19 12.00 7.13 6.08
C LYS A 19 11.86 6.33 4.79
N LEU A 20 12.39 6.87 3.71
CA LEU A 20 12.43 6.17 2.43
C LEU A 20 13.46 5.03 2.48
N GLY A 21 13.03 3.85 2.03
CA GLY A 21 13.88 2.72 1.72
C GLY A 21 14.23 2.66 0.22
N PRO A 22 14.74 1.50 -0.24
CA PRO A 22 15.01 1.24 -1.65
C PRO A 22 13.78 1.50 -2.53
N GLY A 23 14.01 1.98 -3.76
CA GLY A 23 12.93 2.31 -4.69
C GLY A 23 12.03 3.44 -4.20
N LYS A 24 12.54 4.35 -3.34
CA LYS A 24 11.76 5.46 -2.75
C LYS A 24 10.47 4.98 -2.04
N ARG A 25 10.50 3.78 -1.47
CA ARG A 25 9.35 3.20 -0.78
C ARG A 25 9.32 3.64 0.68
N LEU A 26 8.20 4.19 1.12
CA LEU A 26 7.89 4.33 2.56
C LEU A 26 7.59 2.96 3.17
N PRO A 27 7.71 2.79 4.50
CA PRO A 27 7.25 1.60 5.20
C PRO A 27 5.80 1.24 4.87
N LEU A 28 4.95 2.23 4.60
CA LEU A 28 3.56 2.02 4.20
C LEU A 28 3.44 1.26 2.87
N HIS A 29 4.31 1.53 1.89
CA HIS A 29 4.36 0.77 0.64
C HIS A 29 4.78 -0.67 0.90
N MET A 30 5.75 -0.88 1.79
CA MET A 30 6.26 -2.21 2.13
C MET A 30 5.19 -3.03 2.86
N ALA A 31 4.42 -2.40 3.75
CA ALA A 31 3.33 -3.04 4.48
C ALA A 31 2.16 -3.42 3.54
N ALA A 32 1.79 -2.54 2.59
CA ALA A 32 0.77 -2.82 1.59
C ALA A 32 1.14 -3.99 0.65
N ASP A 33 2.42 -4.14 0.34
CA ASP A 33 2.99 -5.19 -0.54
C ASP A 33 3.49 -6.42 0.24
N ALA A 34 3.30 -6.45 1.56
CA ALA A 34 3.81 -7.55 2.36
C ALA A 34 3.10 -8.86 1.98
N ARG A 35 3.86 -9.96 1.92
CA ARG A 35 3.29 -11.31 1.66
C ARG A 35 2.55 -11.90 2.86
N ILE A 36 2.59 -11.20 3.99
CA ILE A 36 1.90 -11.56 5.23
C ILE A 36 0.94 -10.45 5.58
N ARG A 37 -0.18 -10.80 6.24
CA ARG A 37 -1.15 -9.84 6.77
C ARG A 37 -0.42 -8.72 7.52
N ALA A 38 -0.70 -7.47 7.16
CA ALA A 38 -0.05 -6.28 7.73
C ALA A 38 -1.04 -5.16 8.13
N ASP A 39 -2.33 -5.48 8.30
CA ASP A 39 -3.38 -4.49 8.56
C ASP A 39 -3.16 -3.65 9.83
N GLY A 40 -2.65 -4.24 10.92
CA GLY A 40 -2.28 -3.50 12.13
C GLY A 40 -1.12 -2.52 11.88
N VAL A 41 -0.11 -2.95 11.13
CA VAL A 41 1.04 -2.13 10.76
C VAL A 41 0.63 -0.99 9.82
N VAL A 42 -0.20 -1.26 8.82
CA VAL A 42 -0.73 -0.24 7.90
C VAL A 42 -1.51 0.82 8.68
N LYS A 43 -2.42 0.43 9.57
CA LYS A 43 -3.19 1.37 10.40
C LYS A 43 -2.28 2.20 11.28
N ALA A 44 -1.27 1.59 11.92
CA ALA A 44 -0.33 2.32 12.76
C ALA A 44 0.53 3.31 11.94
N LEU A 45 1.01 2.92 10.77
CA LEU A 45 1.77 3.81 9.88
C LEU A 45 0.92 4.97 9.37
N LEU A 46 -0.35 4.74 9.04
CA LEU A 46 -1.29 5.79 8.66
C LEU A 46 -1.61 6.74 9.81
N LEU A 47 -1.66 6.24 11.05
CA LEU A 47 -1.85 7.08 12.23
C LEU A 47 -0.66 8.01 12.47
N GLU A 48 0.57 7.48 12.34
CA GLU A 48 1.80 8.26 12.55
C GLU A 48 2.10 9.20 11.36
N TYR A 49 1.78 8.79 10.14
CA TYR A 49 2.03 9.57 8.93
C TYR A 49 0.95 9.39 7.85
N PRO A 50 -0.20 10.08 7.97
CA PRO A 50 -1.33 9.96 7.04
C PRO A 50 -0.96 10.30 5.59
N ASP A 51 -0.14 11.34 5.40
CA ASP A 51 0.29 11.79 4.06
C ASP A 51 1.13 10.73 3.32
N GLY A 52 1.62 9.70 4.02
CA GLY A 52 2.27 8.56 3.40
C GLY A 52 1.38 7.82 2.39
N ALA A 53 0.05 7.90 2.51
CA ALA A 53 -0.89 7.33 1.56
C ALA A 53 -0.86 8.01 0.17
N GLN A 54 -0.39 9.26 0.12
CA GLN A 54 -0.29 10.07 -1.09
C GLN A 54 1.09 9.95 -1.77
N ALA A 55 2.05 9.32 -1.09
CA ALA A 55 3.41 9.24 -1.59
C ALA A 55 3.52 8.21 -2.71
N PHE A 56 4.14 8.61 -3.82
CA PHE A 56 4.53 7.69 -4.87
C PHE A 56 5.89 7.06 -4.55
N ASP A 57 6.01 5.76 -4.79
CA ASP A 57 7.31 5.11 -4.82
C ASP A 57 8.06 5.38 -6.14
N GLY A 58 9.22 4.74 -6.30
CA GLY A 58 10.09 4.88 -7.46
C GLY A 58 9.51 4.29 -8.75
N SER A 59 8.47 3.45 -8.67
CA SER A 59 7.70 3.00 -9.83
C SER A 59 6.53 3.93 -10.17
N GLY A 60 6.38 5.02 -9.41
CA GLY A 60 5.21 5.88 -9.50
C GLY A 60 3.97 5.26 -8.87
N SER A 61 4.09 4.23 -8.03
CA SER A 61 2.94 3.58 -7.39
C SER A 61 2.65 4.19 -6.02
N LEU A 62 1.39 4.53 -5.76
CA LEU A 62 0.87 4.70 -4.39
C LEU A 62 0.83 3.36 -3.63
N PRO A 63 0.80 3.37 -2.28
CA PRO A 63 0.55 2.16 -1.48
C PRO A 63 -0.78 1.48 -1.86
N LEU A 64 -1.78 2.24 -2.31
CA LEU A 64 -3.08 1.72 -2.73
C LEU A 64 -2.97 0.78 -3.94
N HIS A 65 -2.10 1.07 -4.92
CA HIS A 65 -1.88 0.18 -6.06
C HIS A 65 -1.34 -1.17 -5.61
N LEU A 66 -0.34 -1.14 -4.71
CA LEU A 66 0.30 -2.34 -4.17
C LEU A 66 -0.69 -3.19 -3.36
N ALA A 67 -1.53 -2.55 -2.55
CA ALA A 67 -2.58 -3.24 -1.81
C ALA A 67 -3.63 -3.88 -2.73
N ALA A 68 -4.00 -3.20 -3.82
CA ALA A 68 -4.97 -3.71 -4.79
C ALA A 68 -4.43 -4.88 -5.62
N GLU A 69 -3.13 -4.93 -5.88
CA GLU A 69 -2.45 -6.04 -6.57
C GLU A 69 -2.23 -7.26 -5.64
N ASN A 70 -2.06 -7.00 -4.33
CA ASN A 70 -1.61 -8.00 -3.37
C ASN A 70 -2.75 -8.74 -2.66
N ARG A 71 -3.09 -9.93 -3.17
CA ARG A 71 -4.11 -10.81 -2.57
C ARG A 71 -3.78 -11.35 -1.17
N ALA A 72 -2.54 -11.24 -0.71
CA ALA A 72 -2.18 -11.69 0.63
C ALA A 72 -2.67 -10.71 1.71
N GLN A 73 -2.94 -9.45 1.34
CA GLN A 73 -3.51 -8.47 2.25
C GLN A 73 -5.03 -8.64 2.35
N PRO A 74 -5.58 -8.40 3.54
CA PRO A 74 -7.02 -8.38 3.72
C PRO A 74 -7.60 -7.05 3.20
N ALA A 75 -8.89 -7.04 2.84
CA ALA A 75 -9.55 -5.87 2.24
C ALA A 75 -9.46 -4.60 3.12
N GLU A 76 -9.33 -4.76 4.43
CA GLU A 76 -9.14 -3.68 5.39
C GLU A 76 -7.91 -2.82 5.10
N VAL A 77 -6.86 -3.35 4.47
CA VAL A 77 -5.69 -2.57 4.07
C VAL A 77 -6.07 -1.59 2.96
N THR A 78 -6.73 -2.07 1.91
CA THR A 78 -7.21 -1.24 0.80
C THR A 78 -8.21 -0.19 1.30
N LEU A 79 -9.13 -0.59 2.18
CA LEU A 79 -10.10 0.33 2.77
C LEU A 79 -9.44 1.40 3.66
N ALA A 80 -8.43 1.04 4.45
CA ALA A 80 -7.69 2.00 5.28
C ALA A 80 -6.92 3.02 4.42
N LEU A 81 -6.31 2.56 3.33
CA LEU A 81 -5.60 3.44 2.38
C LEU A 81 -6.56 4.38 1.65
N LEU A 82 -7.72 3.90 1.21
CA LEU A 82 -8.77 4.74 0.62
C LEU A 82 -9.34 5.76 1.61
N ALA A 83 -9.48 5.37 2.89
CA ALA A 83 -9.93 6.30 3.93
C ALA A 83 -8.90 7.40 4.19
N ALA A 84 -7.61 7.08 4.15
CA ALA A 84 -6.53 8.06 4.31
C ALA A 84 -6.37 8.97 3.09
N PHE A 85 -6.59 8.45 1.87
CA PHE A 85 -6.50 9.22 0.64
C PHE A 85 -7.46 8.71 -0.43
N ARG A 86 -8.66 9.29 -0.45
CA ARG A 86 -9.75 8.89 -1.36
C ARG A 86 -9.40 9.09 -2.83
N ASP A 87 -8.81 10.24 -3.17
CA ASP A 87 -8.45 10.59 -4.55
C ASP A 87 -7.38 9.65 -5.13
N GLY A 88 -6.71 8.87 -4.28
CA GLY A 88 -5.78 7.81 -4.68
C GLY A 88 -6.41 6.76 -5.60
N ALA A 89 -7.74 6.57 -5.53
CA ALA A 89 -8.46 5.64 -6.42
C ALA A 89 -8.39 6.05 -7.91
N GLU A 90 -8.23 7.34 -8.18
CA GLU A 90 -8.18 7.91 -9.54
C GLU A 90 -6.74 8.21 -10.00
N ARG A 91 -5.76 8.05 -9.11
CA ARG A 91 -4.35 8.28 -9.47
C ARG A 91 -3.83 7.11 -10.29
N GLU A 92 -3.14 7.43 -11.37
CA GLU A 92 -2.40 6.46 -12.16
C GLU A 92 -1.02 6.22 -11.53
N ASP A 93 -0.57 4.97 -11.59
CA ASP A 93 0.82 4.64 -11.32
C ASP A 93 1.76 5.01 -12.49
N GLY A 94 3.05 4.70 -12.39
CA GLY A 94 4.00 4.97 -13.47
C GLY A 94 3.76 4.18 -14.78
N ARG A 95 2.77 3.28 -14.81
CA ARG A 95 2.33 2.55 -16.00
C ARG A 95 0.99 3.06 -16.53
N GLY A 96 0.45 4.15 -15.99
CA GLY A 96 -0.85 4.68 -16.40
C GLY A 96 -2.04 3.88 -15.84
N ARG A 97 -1.83 3.10 -14.76
CA ARG A 97 -2.86 2.18 -14.23
C ARG A 97 -3.36 2.65 -12.87
N VAL A 98 -4.67 2.71 -12.69
CA VAL A 98 -5.31 3.00 -11.40
C VAL A 98 -5.38 1.76 -10.51
N ALA A 99 -5.62 1.93 -9.21
CA ALA A 99 -5.71 0.81 -8.27
C ALA A 99 -6.76 -0.24 -8.66
N LEU A 100 -7.91 0.18 -9.22
CA LEU A 100 -8.96 -0.73 -9.66
C LEU A 100 -8.49 -1.69 -10.76
N TYR A 101 -7.57 -1.27 -11.63
CA TYR A 101 -7.01 -2.15 -12.67
C TYR A 101 -6.44 -3.42 -12.05
N TYR A 102 -5.65 -3.30 -10.97
CA TYR A 102 -5.02 -4.44 -10.31
C TYR A 102 -6.01 -5.33 -9.58
N ALA A 103 -6.98 -4.72 -8.88
CA ALA A 103 -8.01 -5.47 -8.17
C ALA A 103 -8.89 -6.28 -9.15
N ALA A 104 -9.20 -5.72 -10.32
CA ALA A 104 -9.99 -6.40 -11.35
C ALA A 104 -9.16 -7.41 -12.17
N SER A 105 -7.91 -7.09 -12.51
CA SER A 105 -7.04 -7.97 -13.30
C SER A 105 -6.56 -9.17 -12.50
N SER A 106 -6.49 -9.05 -11.18
CA SER A 106 -6.24 -10.21 -10.35
C SER A 106 -7.48 -11.12 -10.30
N ASP A 107 -8.72 -10.64 -10.45
CA ASP A 107 -9.89 -11.53 -10.50
C ASP A 107 -10.22 -12.08 -11.89
N ALA A 108 -9.62 -11.53 -12.96
CA ALA A 108 -9.77 -12.03 -14.31
C ALA A 108 -8.76 -13.17 -14.59
N PRO A 109 -9.17 -14.31 -15.19
CA PRO A 109 -8.22 -15.13 -15.92
C PRO A 109 -7.59 -14.26 -17.03
N ASP A 110 -6.30 -14.45 -17.30
CA ASP A 110 -5.46 -13.62 -18.20
C ASP A 110 -6.03 -13.33 -19.61
N ASP A 111 -7.15 -13.97 -20.00
CA ASP A 111 -7.73 -13.95 -21.35
C ASP A 111 -8.73 -12.82 -21.65
N VAL A 112 -9.14 -11.98 -20.69
CA VAL A 112 -10.32 -11.10 -20.89
C VAL A 112 -9.99 -9.62 -21.17
N VAL A 113 -8.74 -9.16 -21.00
CA VAL A 113 -8.43 -7.70 -21.03
C VAL A 113 -7.55 -7.29 -22.22
N MET A 114 -7.91 -7.72 -23.42
CA MET A 114 -7.45 -7.11 -24.68
C MET A 114 -8.65 -6.96 -25.62
N ALA A 115 -9.35 -5.83 -25.52
CA ALA A 115 -10.32 -5.34 -26.50
C ALA A 115 -10.29 -3.81 -26.53
#